data_AF-A0A392PAA2-F1
#
_entry.id   AF-A0A392PAA2-F1
#
_cell.length_a   1.000
_cell.length_b   1.000
_cell.length_c   1.000
_cell.angle_alpha   90.00
_cell.angle_beta   90.00
_cell.angle_gamma   90.00
#
_symmetry.space_group_name_H-M   'P 1'
#
loop_
_entity.id
_entity.type
_entity.pdbx_description
1 polymer ?
#
loop_
_entity_poly.entity_id
_entity_poly.type
_entity_poly.pdbx_seq_one_letter_code
_entity_poly.pdbx_strand_id
1 'polypeptide(L)' 'MKGIVKPRKIFTLSVSQPNHTISPIPKNPKLALSDPNWKSAMQSEFDALIRNKTWDLVPHPCDA' A
#
# COMPACT_ATOMS: atom_id res chain seq x y z
N MET A 1 31.42 36.01 -6.66
CA MET A 1 30.53 35.17 -7.49
C MET A 1 29.34 34.74 -6.63
N LYS A 2 28.14 35.29 -6.87
CA LYS A 2 26.94 34.82 -6.16
C LYS A 2 26.24 33.82 -7.08
N GLY A 3 26.27 32.55 -6.68
CA GLY A 3 25.72 31.43 -7.47
C GLY A 3 24.20 31.46 -7.52
N ILE A 4 23.63 30.81 -8.54
CA ILE A 4 22.19 30.62 -8.68
C ILE A 4 21.73 29.62 -7.62
N VAL A 5 20.90 30.07 -6.68
CA VAL A 5 20.30 29.23 -5.65
C VAL A 5 18.84 28.98 -6.01
N LYS A 6 18.49 27.70 -6.23
CA LYS A 6 17.10 27.31 -6.48
C LYS A 6 16.48 26.76 -5.19
N PRO A 7 15.51 27.44 -4.58
CA PRO A 7 14.89 26.96 -3.35
C PRO A 7 14.17 25.63 -3.61
N ARG A 8 14.42 24.64 -2.74
CA ARG A 8 13.78 23.32 -2.82
C ARG A 8 12.34 23.45 -2.33
N LYS A 9 11.37 23.16 -3.20
CA LYS A 9 9.97 23.02 -2.82
C LYS A 9 9.72 21.58 -2.39
N ILE A 10 9.49 21.37 -1.09
CA ILE A 10 9.10 20.07 -0.56
C ILE A 10 7.60 19.93 -0.82
N PHE A 11 7.21 18.99 -1.67
CA PHE A 11 5.81 18.64 -1.88
C PHE A 11 5.46 17.51 -0.91
N THR A 12 4.61 17.80 0.07
CA THR A 12 4.12 16.81 1.02
C THR A 12 2.81 16.23 0.49
N LEU A 13 2.79 14.93 0.20
CA LEU A 13 1.60 14.24 -0.31
C LEU A 13 0.74 13.74 0.87
N SER A 14 0.01 14.65 1.53
CA SER A 14 -0.94 14.26 2.59
C SER A 14 -2.34 14.09 2.01
N VAL A 15 -2.83 12.85 1.98
CA VAL A 15 -4.22 12.54 1.64
C VAL A 15 -5.08 12.77 2.89
N SER A 16 -5.68 13.96 2.99
CA SER A 16 -6.74 14.26 3.96
C SER A 16 -8.09 13.92 3.32
N GLN A 17 -8.46 12.64 3.30
CA GLN A 17 -9.81 12.24 2.90
C GLN A 17 -10.74 12.30 4.13
N PRO A 18 -11.75 13.19 4.15
CA PRO A 18 -12.60 13.42 5.33
C PRO A 18 -13.52 12.24 5.70
N ASN A 19 -13.53 11.17 4.89
CA ASN A 19 -14.37 9.99 5.12
C ASN A 19 -13.58 8.66 5.13
N HIS A 20 -12.25 8.72 5.12
CA HIS A 20 -11.43 7.53 5.26
C HIS A 20 -10.90 7.50 6.69
N THR A 21 -11.61 6.82 7.59
CA THR A 21 -11.03 6.40 8.87
C THR A 21 -9.81 5.55 8.52
N ILE A 22 -8.62 6.11 8.64
CA ILE A 22 -7.38 5.37 8.45
C ILE A 22 -7.33 4.33 9.54
N SER A 23 -7.70 3.09 9.19
CA SER A 23 -7.59 1.97 10.10
C SER A 23 -6.14 1.88 10.59
N PRO A 24 -5.91 1.71 11.90
CA PRO A 24 -4.56 1.61 12.43
C PRO A 24 -3.82 0.44 11.78
N ILE A 25 -2.49 0.54 11.71
CA ILE A 25 -1.67 -0.52 11.12
C ILE A 25 -1.86 -1.79 11.95
N PRO A 26 -2.38 -2.87 11.35
CA PRO A 26 -2.68 -4.09 12.08
C PRO A 26 -1.37 -4.78 12.43
N LYS A 27 -1.22 -5.18 13.70
CA LYS A 27 -0.03 -5.88 14.19
C LYS A 27 0.01 -7.36 13.79
N ASN A 28 -1.12 -7.90 13.33
CA ASN A 28 -1.20 -9.28 12.88
C ASN A 28 -2.12 -9.44 11.67
N PRO A 29 -1.88 -10.46 10.83
CA PRO A 29 -2.65 -10.68 9.61
C PRO A 29 -4.14 -10.96 9.87
N LYS A 30 -4.48 -11.64 10.98
CA LYS A 30 -5.87 -11.97 11.32
C LYS A 30 -6.69 -10.71 11.61
N LEU A 31 -6.10 -9.73 12.30
CA LEU A 31 -6.70 -8.43 12.57
C LEU A 31 -6.82 -7.61 11.28
N ALA A 32 -5.81 -7.65 10.41
CA ALA A 32 -5.87 -7.01 9.11
C ALA A 32 -7.03 -7.55 8.26
N LEU A 33 -7.25 -8.86 8.26
CA LEU A 33 -8.33 -9.50 7.51
C LEU A 33 -9.72 -9.30 8.14
N SER A 34 -9.76 -9.01 9.44
CA SER A 34 -11.00 -8.73 10.17
C SER A 34 -11.48 -7.30 9.93
N ASP A 35 -10.57 -6.36 9.65
CA ASP A 35 -10.92 -4.99 9.31
C ASP A 35 -11.41 -4.90 7.84
N PRO A 36 -12.65 -4.41 7.60
CA PRO A 36 -13.21 -4.31 6.25
C PRO A 36 -12.41 -3.42 5.30
N ASN A 37 -11.80 -2.34 5.80
CA ASN A 37 -11.01 -1.41 4.99
C ASN A 37 -9.73 -2.10 4.51
N TRP A 38 -9.04 -2.78 5.42
CA TRP A 38 -7.82 -3.53 5.09
C TRP A 38 -8.10 -4.70 4.16
N LYS A 39 -9.17 -5.45 4.41
CA LYS A 39 -9.60 -6.54 3.53
C LYS A 39 -9.89 -6.04 2.11
N SER A 40 -10.64 -4.95 1.98
CA SER A 40 -10.98 -4.36 0.68
C SER A 40 -9.72 -3.88 -0.06
N ALA A 41 -8.83 -3.17 0.64
CA ALA A 41 -7.58 -2.69 0.07
C ALA A 41 -6.67 -3.84 -0.40
N MET A 42 -6.48 -4.87 0.43
CA MET A 42 -5.67 -6.05 0.06
C MET A 42 -6.23 -6.75 -1.18
N GLN A 43 -7.55 -6.89 -1.29
CA GLN A 43 -8.17 -7.51 -2.46
C GLN A 43 -7.96 -6.66 -3.72
N SER A 44 -8.14 -5.34 -3.62
CA SER A 44 -7.97 -4.44 -4.77
C SER A 44 -6.54 -4.46 -5.32
N GLU A 45 -5.55 -4.46 -4.43
CA GLU A 45 -4.14 -4.60 -4.81
C GLU A 45 -3.87 -5.98 -5.42
N PHE A 46 -4.35 -7.07 -4.82
CA PHE A 46 -4.22 -8.41 -5.37
C PHE A 46 -4.77 -8.51 -6.80
N ASP A 47 -5.99 -8.02 -7.02
CA ASP A 47 -6.62 -8.02 -8.33
C ASP A 47 -5.83 -7.17 -9.34
N ALA A 48 -5.23 -6.06 -8.90
CA ALA A 48 -4.36 -5.25 -9.73
C ALA A 48 -3.08 -5.98 -10.14
N LEU A 49 -2.44 -6.68 -9.21
CA LEU A 49 -1.22 -7.45 -9.47
C LEU A 49 -1.46 -8.59 -10.47
N ILE A 50 -2.58 -9.30 -10.32
CA ILE A 50 -3.00 -10.35 -11.26
C ILE A 50 -3.33 -9.75 -12.64
N ARG A 51 -4.09 -8.65 -12.69
CA ARG A 51 -4.41 -7.95 -13.96
C ARG A 51 -3.15 -7.49 -14.70
N ASN A 52 -2.15 -7.01 -13.96
CA ASN A 52 -0.88 -6.55 -14.51
C ASN A 52 0.06 -7.70 -14.90
N LYS A 53 -0.33 -8.97 -14.65
CA LYS A 53 0.47 -10.18 -14.92
C LYS A 53 1.89 -10.10 -14.36
N THR A 54 2.08 -9.32 -13.30
CA THR A 54 3.40 -9.11 -12.70
C THR A 54 3.68 -10.15 -11.62
N TRP A 55 2.63 -10.80 -11.11
CA TRP A 55 2.69 -11.81 -10.06
C TRP A 55 2.04 -13.09 -10.57
N ASP A 56 2.71 -14.22 -10.33
CA ASP A 56 2.19 -15.56 -10.59
C ASP A 56 2.17 -16.36 -9.28
N LEU A 57 1.16 -17.20 -9.09
CA LEU A 57 1.00 -18.00 -7.87
C LEU A 57 1.86 -19.25 -7.99
N VAL A 58 2.99 -19.24 -7.30
CA VAL A 58 3.87 -20.41 -7.24
C VAL A 58 3.38 -21.34 -6.13
N PRO A 59 3.17 -22.64 -6.42
CA PRO A 59 2.85 -23.60 -5.37
C PRO A 59 3.99 -23.67 -4.36
N HIS A 60 3.64 -23.84 -3.09
CA HIS A 60 4.64 -23.99 -2.03
C HIS A 60 5.49 -25.23 -2.34
N PRO A 61 6.83 -25.11 -2.40
CA PRO A 61 7.69 -26.26 -2.60
C PRO A 61 7.52 -27.20 -1.40
N CYS A 62 7.08 -28.43 -1.68
CA CYS A 62 7.04 -29.51 -0.70
C CYS A 62 8.47 -30.04 -0.50
N ASP A 63 9.32 -29.28 0.19
CA ASP A 63 10.54 -29.85 0.74
C ASP A 63 10.23 -30.36 2.16
N ALA A 64 10.29 -31.69 2.29
CA ALA A 64 9.99 -32.47 3.48
C ALA A 64 11.00 -32.25 4.62
#